data_AF-A0A1V5PV84-F1
#
_entry.id   AF-A0A1V5PV84-F1
#
_cell.length_a   1.000
_cell.length_b   1.000
_cell.length_c   1.000
_cell.angle_alpha   90.00
_cell.angle_beta   90.00
_cell.angle_gamma   90.00
#
_symmetry.space_group_name_H-M   'P 1'
#
loop_
_entity.id
_entity.type
_entity.pdbx_description
1 polymer ?
#
loop_
_entity_poly.entity_id
_entity_poly.type
_entity_poly.pdbx_seq_one_letter_code
_entity_poly.pdbx_strand_id
1 'polypeptide(L)'
;MAGYTKSAMQRLAEAGEDFEIWWDSSPLIFGAWAEDMLKKAPEDKKSSVEKQLKVLFDYENPGDTLFCGVTTNPRLTKKVLELLPDEINPIADKMIIDNPVKDNYKLAWKLYKAITEKGARLYMPLFEKSKFKKGYVSAQVDPRLVTDVKQMLLQALELKKIAPNIMIKCPGSKEGIYLLQILTSLGIPTNSTLIFNVPGAIQVAKAVKRGYETGSAWGVDYSQWRSVITIMIGRFEGRPQFAESAKSAGIELTEELTRWAGIAIAKKAHELLTDPANGYRSKLLLCSARPGPGEGNIYHIEKVAGGNMVYTLNPEIIDDFMKICECKDIYSQMADPVPQPIMEKLLKIAYFKESYEQDGIAIDDFVKHPAFVFTREEFSGSMKEIEEYVEARKKALE
;
A
#
# COMPACT_ATOMS: atom_id res chain seq x y z
N MET A 1 -8.00 -15.16 -30.92
CA MET A 1 -7.79 -14.68 -29.54
C MET A 1 -6.38 -15.08 -29.14
N ALA A 2 -5.58 -14.16 -28.61
CA ALA A 2 -4.20 -14.46 -28.24
C ALA A 2 -4.18 -15.66 -27.26
N GLY A 3 -3.47 -16.73 -27.64
CA GLY A 3 -3.43 -18.00 -26.92
C GLY A 3 -2.53 -17.97 -25.69
N TYR A 4 -2.81 -17.08 -24.74
CA TYR A 4 -2.05 -17.02 -23.49
C TYR A 4 -2.43 -18.20 -22.60
N THR A 5 -1.42 -18.90 -22.08
CA THR A 5 -1.59 -19.97 -21.08
C THR A 5 -1.64 -19.44 -19.64
N LYS A 6 -1.21 -18.19 -19.42
CA LYS A 6 -1.15 -17.49 -18.12
C LYS A 6 -2.07 -16.29 -18.08
N SER A 7 -2.63 -16.00 -16.90
CA SER A 7 -3.49 -14.83 -16.67
C SER A 7 -2.72 -13.52 -16.82
N ALA A 8 -3.44 -12.41 -17.02
CA ALA A 8 -2.81 -11.08 -17.06
C ALA A 8 -1.98 -10.79 -15.79
N MET A 9 -2.50 -11.17 -14.61
CA MET A 9 -1.81 -10.99 -13.33
C MET A 9 -0.53 -11.82 -13.23
N GLN A 10 -0.53 -13.06 -13.72
CA GLN A 10 0.68 -13.89 -13.78
C GLN A 10 1.71 -13.28 -14.73
N ARG A 11 1.28 -12.82 -15.92
CA ARG A 11 2.16 -12.14 -16.88
C ARG A 11 2.74 -10.84 -16.32
N LEU A 12 1.99 -10.10 -15.51
CA LEU A 12 2.48 -8.93 -14.79
C LEU A 12 3.52 -9.30 -13.71
N ALA A 13 3.26 -10.33 -12.91
CA ALA A 13 4.21 -10.82 -11.90
C ALA A 13 5.52 -11.30 -12.53
N GLU A 14 5.48 -11.75 -13.78
CA GLU A 14 6.63 -12.22 -14.55
C GLU A 14 7.31 -11.13 -15.38
N ALA A 15 6.82 -9.87 -15.32
CA ALA A 15 7.39 -8.77 -16.08
C ALA A 15 8.80 -8.37 -15.60
N GLY A 16 9.21 -8.79 -14.39
CA GLY A 16 10.56 -8.65 -13.88
C GLY A 16 10.77 -9.47 -12.60
N GLU A 17 11.98 -9.99 -12.40
CA GLU A 17 12.32 -10.91 -11.30
C GLU A 17 12.01 -10.34 -9.90
N ASP A 18 12.27 -9.04 -9.73
CA ASP A 18 12.09 -8.32 -8.46
C ASP A 18 10.76 -7.54 -8.36
N PHE A 19 9.88 -7.66 -9.37
CA PHE A 19 8.59 -6.98 -9.41
C PHE A 19 7.55 -7.79 -8.63
N GLU A 20 7.16 -7.29 -7.47
CA GLU A 20 6.26 -8.00 -6.56
C GLU A 20 4.86 -7.41 -6.57
N ILE A 21 3.84 -8.25 -6.72
CA ILE A 21 2.44 -7.83 -6.59
C ILE A 21 1.95 -8.13 -5.18
N TRP A 22 1.39 -7.13 -4.51
CA TRP A 22 0.81 -7.26 -3.17
C TRP A 22 -0.69 -6.99 -3.21
N TRP A 23 -1.40 -7.56 -2.23
CA TRP A 23 -2.84 -7.34 -2.04
C TRP A 23 -3.10 -6.08 -1.19
N ASP A 24 -3.81 -5.09 -1.74
CA ASP A 24 -4.17 -3.85 -1.04
C ASP A 24 -5.56 -3.92 -0.40
N SER A 25 -5.76 -4.94 0.44
CA SER A 25 -6.92 -5.05 1.30
C SER A 25 -6.67 -6.00 2.47
N SER A 26 -7.64 -6.15 3.37
CA SER A 26 -7.61 -7.23 4.35
C SER A 26 -7.63 -8.59 3.63
N PRO A 27 -6.79 -9.56 4.02
CA PRO A 27 -6.86 -10.92 3.49
C PRO A 27 -8.19 -11.61 3.74
N LEU A 28 -8.94 -11.17 4.76
CA LEU A 28 -10.22 -11.77 5.12
C LEU A 28 -11.29 -11.53 4.05
N ILE A 29 -11.22 -10.42 3.31
CA ILE A 29 -12.26 -10.09 2.32
C ILE A 29 -12.00 -10.71 0.94
N PHE A 30 -10.89 -11.40 0.74
CA PHE A 30 -10.55 -11.96 -0.58
C PHE A 30 -11.62 -12.93 -1.06
N GLY A 31 -12.11 -13.84 -0.18
CA GLY A 31 -13.19 -14.78 -0.51
C GLY A 31 -14.47 -14.08 -0.96
N ALA A 32 -14.97 -13.10 -0.18
CA ALA A 32 -16.17 -12.34 -0.52
C ALA A 32 -16.03 -11.60 -1.86
N TRP A 33 -14.85 -11.02 -2.12
CA TRP A 33 -14.56 -10.37 -3.40
C TRP A 33 -14.48 -11.37 -4.57
N ALA A 34 -13.82 -12.51 -4.37
CA ALA A 34 -13.69 -13.57 -5.37
C ALA A 34 -15.05 -14.15 -5.78
N GLU A 35 -15.96 -14.35 -4.82
CA GLU A 35 -17.33 -14.76 -5.08
C GLU A 35 -18.11 -13.73 -5.90
N ASP A 36 -17.98 -12.44 -5.57
CA ASP A 36 -18.62 -11.36 -6.32
C ASP A 36 -18.10 -11.29 -7.76
N MET A 37 -16.79 -11.46 -7.96
CA MET A 37 -16.19 -11.58 -9.30
C MET A 37 -16.76 -12.75 -10.09
N LEU A 38 -16.90 -13.93 -9.47
CA LEU A 38 -17.47 -15.12 -10.12
C LEU A 38 -18.95 -14.95 -10.48
N LYS A 39 -19.73 -14.30 -9.60
CA LYS A 39 -21.14 -13.98 -9.86
C LYS A 39 -21.30 -13.04 -11.05
N LYS A 40 -20.39 -12.07 -11.21
CA LYS A 40 -20.40 -11.09 -12.31
C LYS A 40 -19.78 -11.59 -13.61
N ALA A 41 -19.02 -12.69 -13.57
CA ALA A 41 -18.36 -13.24 -14.75
C ALA A 41 -19.38 -13.81 -15.76
N PRO A 42 -19.17 -13.59 -17.08
CA PRO A 42 -19.92 -14.29 -18.12
C PRO A 42 -19.85 -15.81 -17.95
N GLU A 43 -20.94 -16.53 -18.25
CA GLU A 43 -21.06 -17.97 -18.00
C GLU A 43 -19.92 -18.78 -18.66
N ASP A 44 -19.56 -18.40 -19.89
CA ASP A 44 -18.46 -19.00 -20.67
C ASP A 44 -17.07 -18.70 -20.08
N LYS A 45 -16.94 -17.67 -19.24
CA LYS A 45 -15.69 -17.28 -18.58
C LYS A 45 -15.58 -17.72 -17.12
N LYS A 46 -16.65 -18.16 -16.46
CA LYS A 46 -16.65 -18.52 -15.03
C LYS A 46 -15.55 -19.50 -14.65
N SER A 47 -15.36 -20.58 -15.42
CA SER A 47 -14.30 -21.56 -15.15
C SER A 47 -12.89 -20.96 -15.25
N SER A 48 -12.68 -20.04 -16.19
CA SER A 48 -11.40 -19.33 -16.33
C SER A 48 -11.17 -18.39 -15.16
N VAL A 49 -12.19 -17.60 -14.79
CA VAL A 49 -12.13 -16.67 -13.65
C VAL A 49 -11.85 -17.41 -12.34
N GLU A 50 -12.49 -18.56 -12.10
CA GLU A 50 -12.26 -19.36 -10.90
C GLU A 50 -10.80 -19.83 -10.78
N LYS A 51 -10.23 -20.32 -11.88
CA LYS A 51 -8.82 -20.72 -11.94
C LYS A 51 -7.89 -19.53 -11.68
N GLN A 52 -8.20 -18.37 -12.26
CA GLN A 52 -7.41 -17.15 -12.05
C GLN A 52 -7.46 -16.68 -10.59
N LEU A 53 -8.63 -16.71 -9.96
CA LEU A 53 -8.79 -16.35 -8.55
C LEU A 53 -8.00 -17.26 -7.61
N LYS A 54 -7.99 -18.58 -7.86
CA LYS A 54 -7.16 -19.54 -7.11
C LYS A 54 -5.66 -19.26 -7.24
N VAL A 55 -5.21 -18.82 -8.42
CA VAL A 55 -3.82 -18.38 -8.60
C VAL A 55 -3.52 -17.11 -7.80
N LEU A 56 -4.47 -16.17 -7.72
CA LEU A 56 -4.29 -14.95 -6.94
C LEU A 56 -4.13 -15.28 -5.46
N PHE A 57 -5.06 -16.01 -4.86
CA PHE A 57 -4.97 -16.47 -3.48
C PHE A 57 -5.89 -17.67 -3.24
N ASP A 58 -5.35 -18.72 -2.63
CA ASP A 58 -6.09 -19.94 -2.27
C ASP A 58 -6.03 -20.14 -0.75
N TYR A 59 -7.19 -20.18 -0.09
CA TYR A 59 -7.28 -20.41 1.35
C TYR A 59 -6.83 -21.82 1.76
N GLU A 60 -6.93 -22.81 0.86
CA GLU A 60 -6.50 -24.19 1.11
C GLU A 60 -4.99 -24.36 0.92
N ASN A 61 -4.38 -23.50 0.10
CA ASN A 61 -2.93 -23.49 -0.13
C ASN A 61 -2.32 -22.07 -0.09
N PRO A 62 -2.40 -21.38 1.06
CA PRO A 62 -2.00 -19.97 1.18
C PRO A 62 -0.50 -19.72 0.98
N GLY A 63 0.33 -20.77 0.94
CA GLY A 63 1.75 -20.67 0.62
C GLY A 63 2.05 -20.55 -0.89
N ASP A 64 1.09 -20.87 -1.76
CA ASP A 64 1.20 -20.83 -3.22
C ASP A 64 0.26 -19.79 -3.81
N THR A 65 0.49 -18.53 -3.42
CA THR A 65 -0.25 -17.36 -3.89
C THR A 65 0.62 -16.49 -4.80
N LEU A 66 0.00 -15.82 -5.76
CA LEU A 66 0.63 -14.78 -6.56
C LEU A 66 0.99 -13.55 -5.72
N PHE A 67 0.20 -13.22 -4.69
CA PHE A 67 0.46 -12.06 -3.84
C PHE A 67 1.66 -12.30 -2.92
N CYS A 68 2.68 -11.48 -3.08
CA CYS A 68 3.93 -11.59 -2.31
C CYS A 68 3.84 -10.95 -0.92
N GLY A 69 2.74 -10.26 -0.60
CA GLY A 69 2.50 -9.59 0.66
C GLY A 69 1.20 -8.80 0.65
N VAL A 70 0.92 -8.10 1.74
CA VAL A 70 -0.35 -7.41 1.97
C VAL A 70 -0.11 -6.02 2.52
N THR A 71 -0.88 -5.04 2.04
CA THR A 71 -1.03 -3.74 2.68
C THR A 71 -2.42 -3.59 3.28
N THR A 72 -2.49 -3.31 4.58
CA THR A 72 -3.72 -2.86 5.24
C THR A 72 -3.58 -1.43 5.74
N ASN A 73 -4.70 -0.86 6.18
CA ASN A 73 -4.84 0.42 6.90
C ASN A 73 -6.24 0.43 7.56
N PRO A 74 -6.60 1.48 8.33
CA PRO A 74 -7.93 1.60 8.91
C PRO A 74 -9.08 1.50 7.90
N ARG A 75 -8.98 2.18 6.74
CA ARG A 75 -10.01 2.13 5.68
C ARG A 75 -10.23 0.70 5.16
N LEU A 76 -9.16 -0.05 4.97
CA LEU A 76 -9.23 -1.45 4.49
C LEU A 76 -9.74 -2.40 5.59
N THR A 77 -9.48 -2.07 6.86
CA THR A 77 -10.03 -2.83 8.00
C THR A 77 -11.53 -2.58 8.15
N LYS A 78 -11.98 -1.34 7.93
CA LYS A 78 -13.40 -0.98 7.91
C LYS A 78 -14.20 -1.82 6.91
N LYS A 79 -13.66 -2.06 5.69
CA LYS A 79 -14.29 -2.95 4.69
C LYS A 79 -14.57 -4.36 5.24
N VAL A 80 -13.77 -4.86 6.18
CA VAL A 80 -14.03 -6.17 6.83
C VAL A 80 -15.30 -6.10 7.67
N LEU A 81 -15.51 -5.00 8.39
CA LEU A 81 -16.70 -4.78 9.22
C LEU A 81 -17.96 -4.72 8.38
N GLU A 82 -17.85 -4.13 7.18
CA GLU A 82 -18.95 -3.97 6.21
C GLU A 82 -19.29 -5.29 5.50
N LEU A 83 -18.27 -6.05 5.09
CA LEU A 83 -18.45 -7.24 4.24
C LEU A 83 -18.60 -8.54 5.02
N LEU A 84 -18.06 -8.62 6.24
CA LEU A 84 -18.07 -9.84 7.05
C LEU A 84 -18.68 -9.62 8.45
N PRO A 85 -19.86 -8.97 8.58
CA PRO A 85 -20.44 -8.67 9.88
C PRO A 85 -20.74 -9.94 10.69
N ASP A 86 -21.15 -11.03 10.04
CA ASP A 86 -21.48 -12.29 10.73
C ASP A 86 -20.25 -12.93 11.40
N GLU A 87 -19.06 -12.74 10.82
CA GLU A 87 -17.81 -13.22 11.41
C GLU A 87 -17.24 -12.27 12.47
N ILE A 88 -17.46 -10.96 12.30
CA ILE A 88 -16.83 -9.92 13.13
C ILE A 88 -17.69 -9.54 14.34
N ASN A 89 -19.01 -9.49 14.21
CA ASN A 89 -19.93 -9.15 15.30
C ASN A 89 -19.67 -10.01 16.55
N PRO A 90 -19.56 -11.36 16.47
CA PRO A 90 -19.31 -12.18 17.66
C PRO A 90 -17.99 -11.86 18.36
N ILE A 91 -16.96 -11.48 17.60
CA ILE A 91 -15.65 -11.09 18.13
C ILE A 91 -15.76 -9.75 18.85
N ALA A 92 -16.40 -8.77 18.22
CA ALA A 92 -16.61 -7.45 18.80
C ALA A 92 -17.47 -7.54 20.08
N ASP A 93 -18.56 -8.30 20.04
CA ASP A 93 -19.47 -8.48 21.16
C ASP A 93 -18.77 -9.14 22.36
N LYS A 94 -18.02 -10.22 22.11
CA LYS A 94 -17.20 -10.84 23.15
C LYS A 94 -16.19 -9.85 23.75
N MET A 95 -15.53 -9.05 22.92
CA MET A 95 -14.57 -8.04 23.42
C MET A 95 -15.25 -6.98 24.29
N ILE A 96 -16.46 -6.55 23.95
CA ILE A 96 -17.25 -5.59 24.71
C ILE A 96 -17.64 -6.19 26.07
N ILE A 97 -18.20 -7.40 26.07
CA ILE A 97 -18.61 -8.11 27.29
C ILE A 97 -17.42 -8.36 28.22
N ASP A 98 -16.29 -8.81 27.68
CA ASP A 98 -15.07 -9.08 28.47
C ASP A 98 -14.39 -7.78 28.98
N ASN A 99 -14.84 -6.59 28.56
CA ASN A 99 -14.19 -5.30 28.87
C ASN A 99 -15.21 -4.17 29.13
N PRO A 100 -16.13 -4.31 30.10
CA PRO A 100 -17.29 -3.42 30.25
C PRO A 100 -16.93 -1.95 30.52
N VAL A 101 -15.75 -1.68 31.08
CA VAL A 101 -15.28 -0.33 31.44
C VAL A 101 -14.40 0.34 30.37
N LYS A 102 -14.08 -0.33 29.26
CA LYS A 102 -13.24 0.27 28.22
C LYS A 102 -14.03 1.26 27.36
N ASP A 103 -13.35 2.34 26.99
CA ASP A 103 -13.85 3.29 26.01
C ASP A 103 -13.87 2.68 24.58
N ASN A 104 -14.68 3.29 23.70
CA ASN A 104 -14.87 2.83 22.33
C ASN A 104 -13.55 2.80 21.56
N TYR A 105 -12.65 3.75 21.80
CA TYR A 105 -11.33 3.80 21.17
C TYR A 105 -10.48 2.57 21.46
N LYS A 106 -10.34 2.19 22.74
CA LYS A 106 -9.54 1.02 23.15
C LYS A 106 -10.17 -0.28 22.67
N LEU A 107 -11.50 -0.36 22.60
CA LEU A 107 -12.21 -1.51 22.05
C LEU A 107 -12.03 -1.60 20.52
N ALA A 108 -12.15 -0.48 19.80
CA ALA A 108 -11.87 -0.40 18.36
C ALA A 108 -10.43 -0.77 18.03
N TRP A 109 -9.45 -0.30 18.81
CA TRP A 109 -8.05 -0.69 18.65
C TRP A 109 -7.84 -2.18 18.91
N LYS A 110 -8.52 -2.77 19.91
CA LYS A 110 -8.51 -4.22 20.13
C LYS A 110 -9.10 -4.99 18.94
N LEU A 111 -10.23 -4.54 18.40
CA LEU A 111 -10.87 -5.15 17.24
C LEU A 111 -9.98 -5.06 15.99
N TYR A 112 -9.39 -3.89 15.73
CA TYR A 112 -8.41 -3.66 14.66
C TYR A 112 -7.25 -4.67 14.73
N LYS A 113 -6.69 -4.88 15.93
CA LYS A 113 -5.62 -5.86 16.15
C LYS A 113 -6.06 -7.30 15.93
N ALA A 114 -7.27 -7.69 16.34
CA ALA A 114 -7.77 -9.05 16.10
C ALA A 114 -8.03 -9.33 14.62
N ILE A 115 -8.55 -8.36 13.87
CA ILE A 115 -8.71 -8.47 12.41
C ILE A 115 -7.33 -8.59 11.75
N THR A 116 -6.37 -7.77 12.18
CA THR A 116 -4.97 -7.81 11.73
C THR A 116 -4.36 -9.19 12.00
N GLU A 117 -4.56 -9.76 13.19
CA GLU A 117 -4.06 -11.09 13.56
C GLU A 117 -4.59 -12.18 12.62
N LYS A 118 -5.91 -12.22 12.39
CA LYS A 118 -6.51 -13.18 11.48
C LYS A 118 -5.93 -13.06 10.07
N GLY A 119 -5.78 -11.85 9.56
CA GLY A 119 -5.17 -11.60 8.24
C GLY A 119 -3.70 -11.98 8.17
N ALA A 120 -2.92 -11.68 9.21
CA ALA A 120 -1.49 -12.02 9.28
C ALA A 120 -1.26 -13.54 9.24
N ARG A 121 -2.08 -14.30 9.96
CA ARG A 121 -2.00 -15.78 9.98
C ARG A 121 -2.19 -16.41 8.60
N LEU A 122 -3.05 -15.84 7.74
CA LEU A 122 -3.26 -16.32 6.38
C LEU A 122 -1.99 -16.25 5.50
N TYR A 123 -1.06 -15.34 5.79
CA TYR A 123 0.17 -15.18 5.01
C TYR A 123 1.42 -15.79 5.70
N MET A 124 1.28 -16.39 6.87
CA MET A 124 2.38 -17.09 7.55
C MET A 124 2.96 -18.26 6.75
N PRO A 125 2.16 -19.11 6.08
CA PRO A 125 2.70 -20.19 5.25
C PRO A 125 3.61 -19.67 4.12
N LEU A 126 3.23 -18.57 3.46
CA LEU A 126 4.10 -17.91 2.47
C LEU A 126 5.35 -17.32 3.13
N PHE A 127 5.21 -16.69 4.29
CA PHE A 127 6.32 -16.12 5.04
C PHE A 127 7.38 -17.15 5.38
N GLU A 128 6.99 -18.32 5.89
CA GLU A 128 7.90 -19.42 6.21
C GLU A 128 8.48 -20.08 4.95
N LYS A 129 7.63 -20.42 3.98
CA LYS A 129 8.05 -21.07 2.71
C LYS A 129 9.06 -20.23 1.93
N SER A 130 8.86 -18.90 1.92
CA SER A 130 9.75 -17.96 1.24
C SER A 130 11.03 -17.63 2.01
N LYS A 131 11.28 -18.28 3.16
CA LYS A 131 12.39 -17.95 4.06
C LYS A 131 12.38 -16.46 4.45
N PHE A 132 11.19 -15.98 4.82
CA PHE A 132 10.93 -14.63 5.32
C PHE A 132 11.15 -13.52 4.27
N LYS A 133 11.13 -13.84 2.97
CA LYS A 133 11.26 -12.85 1.90
C LYS A 133 9.92 -12.26 1.45
N LYS A 134 8.85 -13.05 1.54
CA LYS A 134 7.46 -12.71 1.16
C LYS A 134 6.52 -12.94 2.35
N GLY A 135 5.23 -12.68 2.20
CA GLY A 135 4.22 -12.98 3.21
C GLY A 135 4.10 -11.96 4.33
N TYR A 136 4.71 -10.78 4.18
CA TYR A 136 4.53 -9.69 5.13
C TYR A 136 3.14 -9.08 5.03
N VAL A 137 2.55 -8.75 6.19
CA VAL A 137 1.26 -8.06 6.29
C VAL A 137 1.49 -6.71 6.97
N SER A 138 1.24 -5.63 6.24
CA SER A 138 1.41 -4.29 6.78
C SER A 138 0.25 -3.96 7.73
N ALA A 139 0.56 -3.51 8.95
CA ALA A 139 -0.40 -3.04 9.95
C ALA A 139 -0.06 -1.60 10.35
N GLN A 140 -1.04 -0.71 10.29
CA GLN A 140 -0.82 0.72 10.41
C GLN A 140 -1.10 1.24 11.83
N VAL A 141 -0.19 2.06 12.36
CA VAL A 141 -0.46 2.85 13.58
C VAL A 141 -1.58 3.86 13.32
N ASP A 142 -2.28 4.28 14.37
CA ASP A 142 -3.41 5.20 14.25
C ASP A 142 -3.03 6.49 13.49
N PRO A 143 -3.69 6.80 12.36
CA PRO A 143 -3.38 7.97 11.53
C PRO A 143 -3.47 9.32 12.26
N ARG A 144 -4.19 9.39 13.38
CA ARG A 144 -4.35 10.61 14.19
C ARG A 144 -3.12 10.92 15.03
N LEU A 145 -2.22 9.95 15.21
CA LEU A 145 -0.99 10.08 16.01
C LEU A 145 0.21 10.61 15.19
N VAL A 146 -0.03 11.22 14.03
CA VAL A 146 1.01 11.59 13.05
C VAL A 146 2.14 12.46 13.61
N THR A 147 1.92 13.16 14.73
CA THR A 147 2.88 14.00 15.45
C THR A 147 3.35 13.43 16.79
N ASP A 148 2.88 12.25 17.21
CA ASP A 148 3.22 11.64 18.51
C ASP A 148 4.05 10.37 18.32
N VAL A 149 5.38 10.56 18.26
CA VAL A 149 6.36 9.45 18.12
C VAL A 149 6.19 8.42 19.24
N LYS A 150 5.93 8.86 20.47
CA LYS A 150 5.86 7.97 21.64
C LYS A 150 4.66 7.04 21.52
N GLN A 151 3.48 7.58 21.22
CA GLN A 151 2.28 6.78 21.09
C GLN A 151 2.33 5.89 19.85
N MET A 152 2.85 6.40 18.72
CA MET A 152 3.04 5.57 17.54
C MET A 152 4.03 4.41 17.82
N LEU A 153 5.11 4.63 18.57
CA LEU A 153 6.04 3.57 18.96
C LEU A 153 5.36 2.51 19.83
N LEU A 154 4.56 2.92 20.83
CA LEU A 154 3.80 1.99 21.66
C LEU A 154 2.87 1.12 20.81
N GLN A 155 2.10 1.73 19.90
CA GLN A 155 1.23 0.99 18.99
C GLN A 155 2.00 0.09 18.02
N ALA A 156 3.12 0.55 17.48
CA ALA A 156 3.99 -0.24 16.60
C ALA A 156 4.47 -1.51 17.31
N LEU A 157 4.91 -1.41 18.57
CA LEU A 157 5.34 -2.56 19.36
C LEU A 157 4.18 -3.49 19.72
N GLU A 158 2.98 -2.96 19.98
CA GLU A 158 1.77 -3.79 20.17
C GLU A 158 1.42 -4.58 18.90
N LEU A 159 1.43 -3.93 17.74
CA LEU A 159 1.15 -4.56 16.46
C LEU A 159 2.20 -5.61 16.11
N LYS A 160 3.49 -5.31 16.32
CA LYS A 160 4.57 -6.24 15.99
C LYS A 160 4.50 -7.55 16.80
N LYS A 161 3.95 -7.50 18.01
CA LYS A 161 3.74 -8.70 18.87
C LYS A 161 2.68 -9.66 18.34
N ILE A 162 1.81 -9.23 17.40
CA ILE A 162 0.71 -10.05 16.89
C ILE A 162 1.22 -11.26 16.11
N ALA A 163 2.16 -11.06 15.18
CA ALA A 163 2.75 -12.13 14.39
C ALA A 163 4.15 -11.77 13.83
N PRO A 164 5.00 -12.76 13.53
CA PRO A 164 6.34 -12.54 12.97
C PRO A 164 6.34 -11.77 11.63
N ASN A 165 5.34 -12.02 10.77
CA ASN A 165 5.23 -11.40 9.46
C ASN A 165 4.56 -10.01 9.46
N ILE A 166 4.27 -9.42 10.64
CA ILE A 166 3.78 -8.04 10.72
C ILE A 166 4.88 -7.06 10.30
N MET A 167 4.53 -6.18 9.37
CA MET A 167 5.29 -5.02 8.95
C MET A 167 4.60 -3.75 9.45
N ILE A 168 5.31 -2.90 10.19
CA ILE A 168 4.69 -1.72 10.79
C ILE A 168 4.59 -0.60 9.76
N LYS A 169 3.37 -0.12 9.55
CA LYS A 169 3.07 0.95 8.60
C LYS A 169 2.97 2.30 9.31
N CYS A 170 3.89 3.21 9.00
CA CYS A 170 4.04 4.51 9.65
C CYS A 170 3.84 5.66 8.65
N PRO A 171 3.26 6.80 9.06
CA PRO A 171 3.05 7.93 8.17
C PRO A 171 4.37 8.60 7.75
N GLY A 172 4.37 9.23 6.58
CA GLY A 172 5.48 9.98 6.01
C GLY A 172 5.68 11.38 6.59
N SER A 173 5.23 11.62 7.82
CA SER A 173 5.55 12.86 8.56
C SER A 173 6.99 12.81 9.07
N LYS A 174 7.51 13.97 9.52
CA LYS A 174 8.82 14.03 10.19
C LYS A 174 8.91 13.05 11.36
N GLU A 175 7.89 13.01 12.21
CA GLU A 175 7.78 12.13 13.37
C GLU A 175 7.66 10.65 12.95
N GLY A 176 6.88 10.36 11.91
CA GLY A 176 6.74 9.00 11.39
C GLY A 176 8.03 8.50 10.72
N ILE A 177 8.77 9.38 10.02
CA ILE A 177 10.11 9.09 9.48
C ILE A 177 11.11 8.81 10.60
N TYR A 178 11.06 9.58 11.68
CA TYR A 178 11.89 9.32 12.86
C TYR A 178 11.52 7.97 13.53
N LEU A 179 10.24 7.64 13.61
CA LEU A 179 9.80 6.32 14.08
C LEU A 179 10.30 5.18 13.18
N LEU A 180 10.29 5.34 11.86
CA LEU A 180 10.81 4.35 10.93
C LEU A 180 12.31 4.07 11.17
N GLN A 181 13.09 5.09 11.51
CA GLN A 181 14.49 4.93 11.93
C GLN A 181 14.61 4.08 13.20
N ILE A 182 13.80 4.38 14.24
CA ILE A 182 13.79 3.62 15.51
C ILE A 182 13.41 2.16 15.27
N LEU A 183 12.31 1.90 14.56
CA LEU A 183 11.85 0.54 14.30
C LEU A 183 12.88 -0.26 13.50
N THR A 184 13.51 0.39 12.51
CA THR A 184 14.57 -0.23 11.72
C THR A 184 15.79 -0.57 12.58
N SER A 185 16.19 0.27 13.54
CA SER A 185 17.32 -0.04 14.44
C SER A 185 17.02 -1.17 15.41
N LEU A 186 15.75 -1.62 15.50
CA LEU A 186 15.31 -2.77 16.28
C LEU A 186 15.07 -4.02 15.41
N GLY A 187 15.37 -3.96 14.10
CA GLY A 187 15.12 -5.06 13.18
C GLY A 187 13.64 -5.28 12.87
N ILE A 188 12.77 -4.31 13.19
CA ILE A 188 11.34 -4.39 12.94
C ILE A 188 11.05 -4.01 11.47
N PRO A 189 10.33 -4.85 10.69
CA PRO A 189 10.00 -4.53 9.31
C PRO A 189 9.10 -3.28 9.21
N THR A 190 9.34 -2.44 8.21
CA THR A 190 8.69 -1.13 8.07
C THR A 190 8.05 -0.90 6.71
N ASN A 191 6.92 -0.19 6.70
CA ASN A 191 6.25 0.33 5.52
C ASN A 191 5.95 1.82 5.72
N SER A 192 6.61 2.74 5.02
CA SER A 192 6.19 4.14 5.08
C SER A 192 4.95 4.36 4.22
N THR A 193 3.95 5.08 4.74
CA THR A 193 2.72 5.44 4.02
C THR A 193 2.56 6.96 3.99
N LEU A 194 1.56 7.48 3.26
CA LEU A 194 1.36 8.93 3.07
C LEU A 194 2.59 9.62 2.43
N ILE A 195 3.26 8.94 1.49
CA ILE A 195 4.28 9.55 0.62
C ILE A 195 3.65 9.81 -0.75
N PHE A 196 3.94 10.96 -1.32
CA PHE A 196 3.35 11.43 -2.59
C PHE A 196 4.39 12.01 -3.55
N ASN A 197 5.65 12.07 -3.12
CA ASN A 197 6.70 12.85 -3.77
C ASN A 197 8.08 12.21 -3.54
N VAL A 198 9.05 12.61 -4.35
CA VAL A 198 10.44 12.16 -4.31
C VAL A 198 11.15 12.57 -3.02
N PRO A 199 11.05 13.82 -2.51
CA PRO A 199 11.66 14.22 -1.24
C PRO A 199 11.28 13.30 -0.08
N GLY A 200 9.99 12.97 0.07
CA GLY A 200 9.48 12.10 1.11
C GLY A 200 10.07 10.70 1.03
N ALA A 201 10.13 10.12 -0.16
CA ALA A 201 10.73 8.80 -0.37
C ALA A 201 12.22 8.78 0.01
N ILE A 202 12.98 9.81 -0.36
CA ILE A 202 14.40 9.92 -0.02
C ILE A 202 14.61 10.10 1.49
N GLN A 203 13.80 10.93 2.16
CA GLN A 203 13.92 11.14 3.60
C GLN A 203 13.63 9.85 4.39
N VAL A 204 12.64 9.08 3.96
CA VAL A 204 12.39 7.73 4.51
C VAL A 204 13.61 6.83 4.28
N ALA A 205 14.12 6.75 3.06
CA ALA A 205 15.25 5.88 2.73
C ALA A 205 16.52 6.22 3.55
N LYS A 206 16.80 7.51 3.74
CA LYS A 206 17.87 8.00 4.61
C LYS A 206 17.65 7.62 6.08
N ALA A 207 16.43 7.72 6.59
CA ALA A 207 16.08 7.34 7.95
C ALA A 207 16.22 5.83 8.19
N VAL A 208 15.76 5.02 7.23
CA VAL A 208 15.92 3.56 7.25
C VAL A 208 17.40 3.18 7.21
N LYS A 209 18.20 3.81 6.35
CA LYS A 209 19.65 3.59 6.29
C LYS A 209 20.33 3.84 7.65
N ARG A 210 20.07 4.99 8.28
CA ARG A 210 20.60 5.32 9.62
C ARG A 210 20.14 4.33 10.69
N GLY A 211 18.88 3.90 10.64
CA GLY A 211 18.33 2.90 11.55
C GLY A 211 19.05 1.57 11.40
N TYR A 212 19.28 1.13 10.16
CA TYR A 212 20.00 -0.11 9.86
C TYR A 212 21.45 -0.06 10.34
N GLU A 213 22.16 1.03 10.10
CA GLU A 213 23.54 1.24 10.59
C GLU A 213 23.60 1.19 12.12
N THR A 214 22.64 1.83 12.79
CA THR A 214 22.52 1.82 14.26
C THR A 214 22.29 0.40 14.80
N GLY A 215 21.30 -0.33 14.27
CA GLY A 215 21.00 -1.69 14.73
C GLY A 215 22.11 -2.69 14.38
N SER A 216 22.79 -2.52 13.24
CA SER A 216 23.97 -3.33 12.87
C SER A 216 25.10 -3.15 13.88
N ALA A 217 25.35 -1.92 14.34
CA ALA A 217 26.33 -1.66 15.41
C ALA A 217 25.94 -2.30 16.76
N TRP A 218 24.65 -2.57 16.97
CA TRP A 218 24.13 -3.28 18.16
C TRP A 218 24.03 -4.80 17.97
N GLY A 219 24.40 -5.34 16.81
CA GLY A 219 24.29 -6.78 16.51
C GLY A 219 22.85 -7.27 16.33
N VAL A 220 21.93 -6.40 15.91
CA VAL A 220 20.54 -6.75 15.64
C VAL A 220 20.44 -7.73 14.46
N ASP A 221 19.59 -8.75 14.59
CA ASP A 221 19.29 -9.68 13.51
C ASP A 221 18.30 -9.07 12.50
N TYR A 222 18.71 -9.06 11.24
CA TYR A 222 17.92 -8.56 10.11
C TYR A 222 17.42 -9.70 9.19
N SER A 223 17.54 -10.97 9.61
CA SER A 223 17.12 -12.14 8.82
C SER A 223 15.65 -12.10 8.38
N GLN A 224 14.79 -11.52 9.23
CA GLN A 224 13.36 -11.32 8.99
C GLN A 224 12.99 -9.85 8.75
N TRP A 225 13.96 -8.99 8.46
CA TRP A 225 13.71 -7.58 8.25
C TRP A 225 13.47 -7.24 6.79
N ARG A 226 12.52 -6.32 6.56
CA ARG A 226 12.21 -5.76 5.25
C ARG A 226 11.69 -4.34 5.40
N SER A 227 12.01 -3.47 4.45
CA SER A 227 11.51 -2.10 4.41
C SER A 227 10.94 -1.76 3.03
N VAL A 228 9.76 -1.14 3.01
CA VAL A 228 9.13 -0.62 1.79
C VAL A 228 8.67 0.83 1.95
N ILE A 229 8.64 1.57 0.84
CA ILE A 229 8.22 2.98 0.80
C ILE A 229 6.99 3.12 -0.10
N THR A 230 5.80 3.29 0.50
CA THR A 230 4.54 3.42 -0.24
C THR A 230 4.32 4.83 -0.80
N ILE A 231 4.40 4.99 -2.12
CA ILE A 231 3.99 6.22 -2.84
C ILE A 231 2.58 6.04 -3.43
N MET A 232 1.70 7.00 -3.14
CA MET A 232 0.29 6.99 -3.56
C MET A 232 0.03 7.87 -4.79
N ILE A 233 0.42 7.41 -5.97
CA ILE A 233 0.44 8.22 -7.19
C ILE A 233 -0.95 8.74 -7.60
N GLY A 234 -2.00 7.93 -7.57
CA GLY A 234 -3.35 8.40 -7.93
C GLY A 234 -3.95 9.36 -6.90
N ARG A 235 -3.48 9.35 -5.64
CA ARG A 235 -3.91 10.33 -4.61
C ARG A 235 -3.22 11.67 -4.82
N PHE A 236 -1.95 11.67 -5.25
CA PHE A 236 -1.20 12.86 -5.65
C PHE A 236 -1.88 13.58 -6.82
N GLU A 237 -2.22 12.82 -7.85
CA GLU A 237 -2.80 13.31 -9.10
C GLU A 237 -4.22 13.88 -8.94
N GLY A 238 -5.04 13.23 -8.13
CA GLY A 238 -6.44 13.62 -7.95
C GLY A 238 -6.64 14.83 -7.04
N ARG A 239 -5.62 15.66 -6.79
CA ARG A 239 -5.73 16.85 -5.95
C ARG A 239 -6.12 18.08 -6.78
N PRO A 240 -7.15 18.85 -6.36
CA PRO A 240 -7.50 20.10 -7.03
C PRO A 240 -6.31 21.06 -7.18
N GLN A 241 -5.42 21.09 -6.20
CA GLN A 241 -4.22 21.93 -6.19
C GLN A 241 -3.26 21.61 -7.34
N PHE A 242 -3.28 20.38 -7.86
CA PHE A 242 -2.50 20.05 -9.06
C PHE A 242 -3.08 20.74 -10.29
N ALA A 243 -4.40 20.65 -10.48
CA ALA A 243 -5.10 21.30 -11.59
C ALA A 243 -5.03 22.83 -11.50
N GLU A 244 -5.14 23.39 -10.28
CA GLU A 244 -4.97 24.82 -10.02
C GLU A 244 -3.55 25.29 -10.38
N SER A 245 -2.52 24.55 -9.94
CA SER A 245 -1.13 24.86 -10.27
C SER A 245 -0.86 24.78 -11.79
N ALA A 246 -1.45 23.78 -12.47
CA ALA A 246 -1.35 23.66 -13.92
C ALA A 246 -1.99 24.84 -14.65
N LYS A 247 -3.19 25.25 -14.21
CA LYS A 247 -3.89 26.42 -14.75
C LYS A 247 -3.10 27.70 -14.56
N SER A 248 -2.48 27.91 -13.38
CA SER A 248 -1.61 29.06 -13.11
C SER A 248 -0.37 29.09 -14.03
N ALA A 249 0.12 27.93 -14.47
CA ALA A 249 1.20 27.81 -15.44
C ALA A 249 0.73 27.92 -16.91
N GLY A 250 -0.56 28.15 -17.16
CA GLY A 250 -1.13 28.19 -18.51
C GLY A 250 -1.16 26.82 -19.20
N ILE A 251 -1.18 25.72 -18.42
CA ILE A 251 -1.14 24.35 -18.92
C ILE A 251 -2.48 23.67 -18.63
N GLU A 252 -3.08 23.11 -19.68
CA GLU A 252 -4.22 22.21 -19.54
C GLU A 252 -3.76 20.86 -18.99
N LEU A 253 -4.31 20.45 -17.85
CA LEU A 253 -4.00 19.19 -17.22
C LEU A 253 -4.83 18.05 -17.82
N THR A 254 -4.35 17.49 -18.93
CA THR A 254 -4.98 16.33 -19.57
C THR A 254 -4.85 15.06 -18.73
N GLU A 255 -5.64 14.03 -19.02
CA GLU A 255 -5.51 12.73 -18.35
C GLU A 255 -4.12 12.11 -18.56
N GLU A 256 -3.58 12.19 -19.78
CA GLU A 256 -2.23 11.71 -20.09
C GLU A 256 -1.17 12.45 -19.26
N LEU A 257 -1.23 13.77 -19.22
CA LEU A 257 -0.29 14.59 -18.43
C LEU A 257 -0.39 14.25 -16.94
N THR A 258 -1.62 14.06 -16.45
CA THR A 258 -1.91 13.67 -15.08
C THR A 258 -1.28 12.33 -14.71
N ARG A 259 -1.51 11.28 -15.52
CA ARG A 259 -0.97 9.93 -15.27
C ARG A 259 0.56 9.91 -15.34
N TRP A 260 1.14 10.61 -16.31
CA TRP A 260 2.59 10.70 -16.40
C TRP A 260 3.24 11.42 -15.22
N ALA A 261 2.52 12.31 -14.53
CA ALA A 261 3.02 12.98 -13.33
C ALA A 261 3.33 11.97 -12.21
N GLY A 262 2.38 11.11 -11.86
CA GLY A 262 2.61 10.07 -10.85
C GLY A 262 3.67 9.06 -11.28
N ILE A 263 3.67 8.66 -12.57
CA ILE A 263 4.68 7.75 -13.13
C ILE A 263 6.08 8.37 -13.08
N ALA A 264 6.23 9.66 -13.38
CA ALA A 264 7.51 10.35 -13.33
C ALA A 264 8.09 10.38 -11.91
N ILE A 265 7.25 10.69 -10.91
CA ILE A 265 7.62 10.63 -9.49
C ILE A 265 8.05 9.21 -9.11
N ALA A 266 7.27 8.21 -9.51
CA ALA A 266 7.57 6.80 -9.21
C ALA A 266 8.89 6.33 -9.84
N LYS A 267 9.11 6.60 -11.14
CA LYS A 267 10.35 6.26 -11.84
C LYS A 267 11.55 6.95 -11.21
N LYS A 268 11.43 8.24 -10.85
CA LYS A 268 12.53 8.97 -10.21
C LYS A 268 12.84 8.43 -8.81
N ALA A 269 11.82 8.16 -8.00
CA ALA A 269 12.01 7.55 -6.70
C ALA A 269 12.65 6.15 -6.82
N HIS A 270 12.21 5.34 -7.78
CA HIS A 270 12.80 4.03 -8.04
C HIS A 270 14.28 4.10 -8.43
N GLU A 271 14.64 4.97 -9.38
CA GLU A 271 16.01 5.22 -9.81
C GLU A 271 16.91 5.52 -8.59
N LEU A 272 16.48 6.46 -7.75
CA LEU A 272 17.26 6.89 -6.58
C LEU A 272 17.35 5.81 -5.50
N LEU A 273 16.28 5.02 -5.29
CA LEU A 273 16.25 3.94 -4.32
C LEU A 273 17.07 2.72 -4.74
N THR A 274 17.22 2.50 -6.05
CA THR A 274 17.94 1.34 -6.60
C THR A 274 19.38 1.63 -7.02
N ASP A 275 19.78 2.91 -7.11
CA ASP A 275 21.17 3.29 -7.32
C ASP A 275 22.06 2.80 -6.15
N PRO A 276 23.00 1.87 -6.41
CA PRO A 276 23.89 1.34 -5.38
C PRO A 276 24.74 2.42 -4.69
N ALA A 277 25.03 3.54 -5.36
CA ALA A 277 25.82 4.63 -4.80
C ALA A 277 25.14 5.29 -3.59
N ASN A 278 23.81 5.23 -3.51
CA ASN A 278 23.07 5.79 -2.39
C ASN A 278 23.08 4.86 -1.16
N GLY A 279 23.26 3.55 -1.36
CA GLY A 279 23.26 2.54 -0.30
C GLY A 279 21.93 2.44 0.45
N TYR A 280 20.81 2.74 -0.22
CA TYR A 280 19.48 2.55 0.35
C TYR A 280 19.08 1.07 0.31
N ARG A 281 18.23 0.66 1.25
CA ARG A 281 17.78 -0.73 1.43
C ARG A 281 16.28 -0.93 1.28
N SER A 282 15.51 0.15 1.25
CA SER A 282 14.05 0.10 1.12
C SER A 282 13.66 -0.12 -0.34
N LYS A 283 12.71 -1.03 -0.58
CA LYS A 283 12.12 -1.24 -1.90
C LYS A 283 10.97 -0.23 -2.10
N LEU A 284 10.85 0.37 -3.29
CA LEU A 284 9.70 1.22 -3.61
C LEU A 284 8.43 0.37 -3.60
N LEU A 285 7.33 0.90 -3.07
CA LEU A 285 6.00 0.33 -3.17
C LEU A 285 5.04 1.35 -3.80
N LEU A 286 4.37 1.02 -4.89
CA LEU A 286 3.34 1.89 -5.48
C LEU A 286 1.94 1.40 -5.16
N CYS A 287 1.01 2.35 -4.97
CA CYS A 287 -0.40 2.06 -4.75
C CYS A 287 -1.32 3.13 -5.34
N SER A 288 -2.63 2.99 -5.13
CA SER A 288 -3.64 3.91 -5.65
C SER A 288 -3.58 4.04 -7.18
N ALA A 289 -3.41 2.91 -7.87
CA ALA A 289 -3.48 2.84 -9.32
C ALA A 289 -4.83 3.36 -9.86
N ARG A 290 -4.81 3.82 -11.09
CA ARG A 290 -5.97 4.28 -11.86
C ARG A 290 -5.81 3.78 -13.29
N PRO A 291 -6.90 3.58 -14.04
CA PRO A 291 -6.82 3.42 -15.49
C PRO A 291 -6.02 4.56 -16.13
N GLY A 292 -5.36 4.25 -17.25
CA GLY A 292 -4.59 5.20 -18.04
C GLY A 292 -5.47 5.97 -19.03
N PRO A 293 -4.92 6.97 -19.74
CA PRO A 293 -5.68 7.67 -20.76
C PRO A 293 -6.14 6.72 -21.86
N GLY A 294 -7.41 6.87 -22.23
CA GLY A 294 -8.06 6.08 -23.27
C GLY A 294 -8.46 4.66 -22.84
N GLU A 295 -9.38 4.07 -23.60
CA GLU A 295 -9.85 2.71 -23.34
C GLU A 295 -8.72 1.68 -23.52
N GLY A 296 -8.68 0.69 -22.62
CA GLY A 296 -7.74 -0.44 -22.73
C GLY A 296 -6.35 -0.21 -22.15
N ASN A 297 -6.13 0.88 -21.39
CA ASN A 297 -4.83 1.20 -20.80
C ASN A 297 -4.90 1.33 -19.27
N ILE A 298 -3.85 0.89 -18.59
CA ILE A 298 -3.62 1.09 -17.15
C ILE A 298 -2.19 1.57 -16.95
N TYR A 299 -1.93 2.82 -17.35
CA TYR A 299 -0.60 3.43 -17.38
C TYR A 299 0.16 3.29 -16.06
N HIS A 300 -0.54 3.48 -14.93
CA HIS A 300 0.05 3.36 -13.60
C HIS A 300 0.76 2.02 -13.35
N ILE A 301 0.27 0.94 -13.95
CA ILE A 301 0.85 -0.40 -13.82
C ILE A 301 1.81 -0.66 -14.98
N GLU A 302 1.36 -0.42 -16.22
CA GLU A 302 2.12 -0.76 -17.42
C GLU A 302 3.47 -0.05 -17.48
N LYS A 303 3.51 1.26 -17.17
CA LYS A 303 4.72 2.09 -17.33
C LYS A 303 5.80 1.86 -16.28
N VAL A 304 5.50 1.07 -15.25
CA VAL A 304 6.46 0.69 -14.20
C VAL A 304 6.66 -0.82 -14.09
N ALA A 305 6.00 -1.59 -14.95
CA ALA A 305 6.10 -3.05 -14.96
C ALA A 305 7.56 -3.50 -15.09
N GLY A 306 7.92 -4.52 -14.32
CA GLY A 306 9.26 -5.12 -14.29
C GLY A 306 10.33 -4.34 -13.52
N GLY A 307 10.00 -3.21 -12.90
CA GLY A 307 10.93 -2.53 -11.99
C GLY A 307 11.24 -3.35 -10.73
N ASN A 308 12.44 -3.20 -10.16
CA ASN A 308 12.74 -3.72 -8.82
C ASN A 308 11.95 -2.95 -7.74
N MET A 309 10.68 -3.33 -7.57
CA MET A 309 9.71 -2.64 -6.73
C MET A 309 8.53 -3.54 -6.36
N VAL A 310 7.71 -3.07 -5.44
CA VAL A 310 6.42 -3.67 -5.08
C VAL A 310 5.30 -2.83 -5.69
N TYR A 311 4.25 -3.49 -6.18
CA TYR A 311 3.00 -2.83 -6.52
C TYR A 311 1.87 -3.46 -5.71
N THR A 312 1.24 -2.69 -4.84
CA THR A 312 0.06 -3.16 -4.11
C THR A 312 -1.21 -2.71 -4.83
N LEU A 313 -2.07 -3.67 -5.13
CA LEU A 313 -3.25 -3.48 -5.98
C LEU A 313 -4.52 -3.75 -5.18
N ASN A 314 -5.46 -2.82 -5.25
CA ASN A 314 -6.77 -2.96 -4.63
C ASN A 314 -7.68 -3.85 -5.49
N PRO A 315 -8.74 -4.44 -4.89
CA PRO A 315 -9.61 -5.39 -5.59
C PRO A 315 -10.20 -4.83 -6.89
N GLU A 316 -10.56 -3.54 -6.88
CA GLU A 316 -11.18 -2.89 -8.04
C GLU A 316 -10.22 -2.79 -9.23
N ILE A 317 -8.94 -2.44 -9.00
CA ILE A 317 -7.98 -2.33 -10.10
C ILE A 317 -7.49 -3.69 -10.60
N ILE A 318 -7.52 -4.72 -9.75
CA ILE A 318 -7.21 -6.09 -10.16
C ILE A 318 -8.29 -6.58 -11.15
N ASP A 319 -9.56 -6.32 -10.85
CA ASP A 319 -10.66 -6.63 -11.77
C ASP A 319 -10.50 -5.89 -13.11
N ASP A 320 -10.27 -4.57 -13.07
CA ASP A 320 -10.01 -3.77 -14.27
C ASP A 320 -8.82 -4.31 -15.06
N PHE A 321 -7.70 -4.63 -14.39
CA PHE A 321 -6.49 -5.13 -15.04
C PHE A 321 -6.69 -6.50 -15.68
N MET A 322 -7.37 -7.42 -14.99
CA MET A 322 -7.68 -8.74 -15.54
C MET A 322 -8.53 -8.66 -16.81
N LYS A 323 -9.47 -7.71 -16.87
CA LYS A 323 -10.32 -7.46 -18.05
C LYS A 323 -9.57 -6.73 -19.16
N ILE A 324 -8.97 -5.59 -18.86
CA ILE A 324 -8.29 -4.72 -19.83
C ILE A 324 -7.07 -5.42 -20.44
N CYS A 325 -6.31 -6.15 -19.63
CA CYS A 325 -5.07 -6.78 -20.07
C CYS A 325 -5.23 -8.26 -20.43
N GLU A 326 -6.46 -8.80 -20.51
CA GLU A 326 -6.74 -10.21 -20.82
C GLU A 326 -5.98 -10.67 -22.08
N CYS A 327 -6.07 -9.87 -23.15
CA CYS A 327 -5.47 -10.14 -24.46
C CYS A 327 -4.36 -9.15 -24.84
N LYS A 328 -3.75 -8.47 -23.86
CA LYS A 328 -2.71 -7.46 -24.08
C LYS A 328 -1.36 -7.98 -23.63
N ASP A 329 -0.30 -7.82 -24.42
CA ASP A 329 1.06 -8.15 -23.99
C ASP A 329 1.50 -7.30 -22.80
N ILE A 330 2.21 -7.92 -21.86
CA ILE A 330 2.79 -7.27 -20.68
C ILE A 330 4.29 -7.57 -20.68
N TYR A 331 5.09 -6.51 -20.62
CA TYR A 331 6.55 -6.57 -20.62
C TYR A 331 7.10 -5.41 -19.79
N SER A 332 8.38 -5.47 -19.43
CA SER A 332 8.99 -4.40 -18.65
C SER A 332 9.05 -3.09 -19.45
N GLN A 333 8.54 -2.01 -18.85
CA GLN A 333 8.62 -0.64 -19.37
C GLN A 333 9.27 0.31 -18.36
N MET A 334 9.89 -0.22 -17.30
CA MET A 334 10.44 0.60 -16.23
C MET A 334 11.56 1.51 -16.73
N ALA A 335 12.41 1.01 -17.65
CA ALA A 335 13.51 1.75 -18.24
C ALA A 335 13.07 2.80 -19.28
N ASP A 336 11.85 2.72 -19.80
CA ASP A 336 11.36 3.68 -20.79
C ASP A 336 11.24 5.07 -20.16
N PRO A 337 11.85 6.11 -20.73
CA PRO A 337 11.77 7.45 -20.16
C PRO A 337 10.34 8.00 -20.25
N VAL A 338 10.00 8.91 -19.34
CA VAL A 338 8.81 9.75 -19.51
C VAL A 338 9.02 10.59 -20.78
N PRO A 339 8.02 10.70 -21.69
CA PRO A 339 8.18 11.46 -22.93
C PRO A 339 8.66 12.89 -22.66
N GLN A 340 9.70 13.34 -23.37
CA GLN A 340 10.30 14.66 -23.14
C GLN A 340 9.29 15.82 -23.20
N PRO A 341 8.37 15.90 -24.19
CA PRO A 341 7.36 16.97 -24.22
C PRO A 341 6.41 16.97 -23.02
N ILE A 342 6.17 15.80 -22.42
CA ILE A 342 5.36 15.66 -21.21
C ILE A 342 6.14 16.18 -20.01
N MET A 343 7.40 15.76 -19.83
CA MET A 343 8.27 16.25 -18.75
C MET A 343 8.47 17.77 -18.79
N GLU A 344 8.69 18.35 -19.97
CA GLU A 344 8.85 19.80 -20.14
C GLU A 344 7.61 20.60 -19.70
N LYS A 345 6.41 20.05 -19.88
CA LYS A 345 5.17 20.64 -19.37
C LYS A 345 5.06 20.45 -17.87
N LEU A 346 5.27 19.24 -17.37
CA LEU A 346 5.15 18.92 -15.95
C LEU A 346 6.08 19.78 -15.08
N LEU A 347 7.33 19.97 -15.50
CA LEU A 347 8.32 20.77 -14.75
C LEU A 347 7.98 22.27 -14.66
N LYS A 348 7.02 22.77 -15.46
CA LYS A 348 6.49 24.14 -15.34
C LYS A 348 5.38 24.25 -14.30
N ILE A 349 4.83 23.13 -13.84
CA ILE A 349 3.75 23.08 -12.84
C ILE A 349 4.40 22.97 -11.45
N ALA A 350 4.30 24.01 -10.63
CA ALA A 350 4.98 24.09 -9.33
C ALA A 350 4.66 22.88 -8.43
N TYR A 351 3.37 22.50 -8.35
CA TYR A 351 2.92 21.33 -7.57
C TYR A 351 3.64 20.02 -7.96
N PHE A 352 3.90 19.82 -9.26
CA PHE A 352 4.66 18.68 -9.73
C PHE A 352 6.16 18.85 -9.49
N LYS A 353 6.71 20.01 -9.86
CA LYS A 353 8.15 20.28 -9.78
C LYS A 353 8.68 20.06 -8.36
N GLU A 354 8.03 20.66 -7.37
CA GLU A 354 8.36 20.51 -5.95
C GLU A 354 8.28 19.04 -5.48
N SER A 355 7.34 18.28 -6.05
CA SER A 355 7.15 16.87 -5.72
C SER A 355 8.12 15.92 -6.46
N TYR A 356 8.75 16.39 -7.53
CA TYR A 356 9.66 15.60 -8.37
C TYR A 356 11.13 15.83 -8.03
N GLU A 357 11.52 17.07 -7.71
CA GLU A 357 12.88 17.42 -7.30
C GLU A 357 13.23 16.79 -5.95
N GLN A 358 14.49 16.39 -5.74
CA GLN A 358 14.88 15.62 -4.53
C GLN A 358 14.75 16.41 -3.22
N ASP A 359 14.85 17.73 -3.32
CA ASP A 359 14.85 18.71 -2.24
C ASP A 359 13.72 19.74 -2.39
N GLY A 360 12.74 19.47 -3.27
CA GLY A 360 11.66 20.41 -3.59
C GLY A 360 10.67 20.67 -2.45
N ILE A 361 10.63 19.82 -1.41
CA ILE A 361 9.80 20.00 -0.23
C ILE A 361 10.62 19.70 1.03
N ALA A 362 10.60 20.62 2.01
CA ALA A 362 11.23 20.41 3.31
C ALA A 362 10.47 19.36 4.13
N ILE A 363 11.18 18.60 4.97
CA ILE A 363 10.58 17.51 5.78
C ILE A 363 9.45 17.99 6.70
N ASP A 364 9.56 19.21 7.23
CA ASP A 364 8.54 19.84 8.07
C ASP A 364 7.25 20.20 7.30
N ASP A 365 7.34 20.30 5.97
CA ASP A 365 6.23 20.69 5.09
C ASP A 365 5.53 19.50 4.43
N PHE A 366 6.04 18.27 4.58
CA PHE A 366 5.37 17.07 4.07
C PHE A 366 3.93 16.95 4.57
N VAL A 367 3.69 17.31 5.84
CA VAL A 367 2.36 17.25 6.45
C VAL A 367 1.40 18.32 5.93
N LYS A 368 1.91 19.34 5.25
CA LYS A 368 1.13 20.43 4.62
C LYS A 368 0.79 20.12 3.16
N HIS A 369 1.47 19.14 2.54
CA HIS A 369 1.21 18.78 1.15
C HIS A 369 -0.27 18.37 0.97
N PRO A 370 -0.99 18.89 -0.05
CA PRO A 370 -2.44 18.67 -0.17
C PRO A 370 -2.86 17.18 -0.19
N ALA A 371 -2.08 16.33 -0.86
CA ALA A 371 -2.33 14.89 -0.89
C ALA A 371 -2.13 14.22 0.49
N PHE A 372 -1.20 14.73 1.30
CA PHE A 372 -0.98 14.25 2.66
C PHE A 372 -2.16 14.58 3.55
N VAL A 373 -2.55 15.86 3.58
CA VAL A 373 -3.67 16.34 4.40
C VAL A 373 -4.94 15.54 4.08
N PHE A 374 -5.32 15.48 2.81
CA PHE A 374 -6.52 14.77 2.39
C PHE A 374 -6.51 13.29 2.78
N THR A 375 -5.40 12.59 2.51
CA THR A 375 -5.34 11.15 2.75
C THR A 375 -5.27 10.83 4.26
N ARG A 376 -4.61 11.68 5.05
CA ARG A 376 -4.59 11.56 6.51
C ARG A 376 -6.00 11.74 7.10
N GLU A 377 -6.74 12.75 6.65
CA GLU A 377 -8.13 12.99 7.08
C GLU A 377 -9.02 11.78 6.76
N GLU A 378 -8.93 11.24 5.53
CA GLU A 378 -9.67 10.04 5.12
C GLU A 378 -9.35 8.85 6.04
N PHE A 379 -8.06 8.56 6.30
CA PHE A 379 -7.66 7.43 7.14
C PHE A 379 -8.05 7.64 8.60
N SER A 380 -8.01 8.88 9.10
CA SER A 380 -8.46 9.23 10.45
C SER A 380 -9.97 9.06 10.60
N GLY A 381 -10.74 9.45 9.57
CA GLY A 381 -12.17 9.19 9.47
C GLY A 381 -12.49 7.70 9.55
N SER A 382 -11.74 6.85 8.84
CA SER A 382 -11.94 5.40 8.92
C SER A 382 -11.64 4.79 10.30
N MET A 383 -10.70 5.34 11.08
CA MET A 383 -10.56 4.89 12.48
C MET A 383 -11.79 5.26 13.32
N LYS A 384 -12.35 6.45 13.11
CA LYS A 384 -13.58 6.87 13.79
C LYS A 384 -14.76 5.95 13.44
N GLU A 385 -14.88 5.54 12.18
CA GLU A 385 -15.93 4.60 11.75
C GLU A 385 -15.80 3.23 12.42
N ILE A 386 -14.57 2.76 12.73
CA ILE A 386 -14.37 1.52 13.51
C ILE A 386 -14.81 1.72 14.97
N GLU A 387 -14.60 2.91 15.54
CA GLU A 387 -15.11 3.26 16.88
C GLU A 387 -16.63 3.31 16.91
N GLU A 388 -17.25 3.92 15.90
CA GLU A 388 -18.71 4.00 15.74
C GLU A 388 -19.33 2.60 15.55
N TYR A 389 -18.64 1.69 14.85
CA TYR A 389 -19.06 0.29 14.75
C TYR A 389 -19.09 -0.39 16.12
N VAL A 390 -18.03 -0.25 16.92
CA VAL A 390 -18.00 -0.79 18.29
C VAL A 390 -19.08 -0.17 19.18
N GLU A 391 -19.31 1.14 19.06
CA GLU A 391 -20.36 1.83 19.79
C GLU A 391 -21.76 1.27 19.45
N ALA A 392 -22.02 1.06 18.15
CA ALA A 392 -23.27 0.46 17.70
C ALA A 392 -23.44 -0.98 18.22
N ARG A 393 -22.37 -1.78 18.25
CA ARG A 393 -22.39 -3.12 18.88
C ARG A 393 -22.68 -3.05 20.37
N LYS A 394 -22.06 -2.12 21.09
CA LYS A 394 -22.29 -1.94 22.53
C LYS A 394 -23.75 -1.63 22.84
N LYS A 395 -24.37 -0.70 22.08
CA LYS A 395 -25.80 -0.36 22.20
C LYS A 395 -26.74 -1.54 21.88
N ALA A 396 -26.32 -2.47 21.02
CA ALA A 396 -27.12 -3.64 20.67
C ALA A 396 -27.06 -4.76 21.73
N LEU A 397 -26.11 -4.69 22.67
CA LEU A 397 -25.94 -5.65 23.77
C LEU A 397 -26.55 -5.18 25.09
N GLU A 398 -26.85 -3.88 25.20
CA GLU A 398 -27.64 -3.26 26.29
C GLU A 398 -29.12 -3.54 26.07
#